data_AF-A0A839SR95-F1
#
_entry.id   AF-A0A839SR95-F1
#
_cell.length_a   1.000
_cell.length_b   1.000
_cell.length_c   1.000
_cell.angle_alpha   90.00
_cell.angle_beta   90.00
_cell.angle_gamma   90.00
#
_symmetry.space_group_name_H-M   'P 1'
#
loop_
_entity.id
_entity.type
_entity.pdbx_description
1 polymer ?
#
loop_
_entity_poly.entity_id
_entity_poly.type
_entity_poly.pdbx_seq_one_letter_code
_entity_poly.pdbx_strand_id
1 'polypeptide(L)'
;MREISCYQDGEALLRSLQAGGSSVARFRSLPGAAGQIGPLVWLKILEQLRAAFPQIEVDAWLDCAGDAGYVLAALNEGCKAICFSGPEEVLHKLQEIAAQHGARVLQRTDLETDFSGR
;
A
#
# COMPACT_ATOMS: atom_id res chain seq x y z
N MET A 1 -4.35 7.66 -7.93
CA MET A 1 -3.56 7.47 -6.69
C MET A 1 -2.10 7.87 -6.95
N ARG A 2 -1.37 8.43 -5.97
CA ARG A 2 0.08 8.72 -6.10
C ARG A 2 0.92 7.46 -5.90
N GLU A 3 2.04 7.35 -6.60
CA GLU A 3 3.02 6.28 -6.41
C GLU A 3 4.27 6.82 -5.70
N ILE A 4 4.85 6.02 -4.83
CA ILE A 4 6.11 6.33 -4.15
C ILE A 4 7.11 5.20 -4.34
N SER A 5 8.39 5.54 -4.52
CA SER A 5 9.47 4.57 -4.69
C SER A 5 10.33 4.42 -3.44
N CYS A 6 10.38 5.45 -2.60
CA CYS A 6 11.23 5.52 -1.42
C CYS A 6 10.61 6.40 -0.31
N TYR A 7 11.30 6.49 0.83
CA TYR A 7 10.90 7.34 1.94
C TYR A 7 10.78 8.82 1.54
N GLN A 8 11.74 9.34 0.76
CA GLN A 8 11.79 10.74 0.36
C GLN A 8 10.56 11.16 -0.46
N ASP A 9 10.08 10.28 -1.34
CA ASP A 9 8.85 10.52 -2.12
C ASP A 9 7.63 10.61 -1.19
N GLY A 10 7.53 9.69 -0.23
CA GLY A 10 6.47 9.68 0.77
C GLY A 10 6.50 10.94 1.63
N GLU A 11 7.68 11.35 2.09
CA GLU A 11 7.87 12.55 2.89
C GLU A 11 7.46 13.81 2.12
N ALA A 12 7.89 13.94 0.87
CA ALA A 12 7.53 15.07 0.02
C ALA A 12 6.01 15.18 -0.19
N LEU A 13 5.34 14.05 -0.43
CA LEU A 13 3.88 13.98 -0.52
C LEU A 13 3.21 14.45 0.78
N LEU A 14 3.64 13.92 1.93
CA LEU A 14 3.04 14.25 3.23
C LEU A 14 3.25 15.71 3.63
N ARG A 15 4.43 16.29 3.36
CA ARG A 15 4.66 17.73 3.57
C ARG A 15 3.71 18.59 2.74
N SER A 16 3.52 18.24 1.47
CA SER A 16 2.58 18.98 0.61
C SER A 16 1.15 18.90 1.12
N LEU A 17 0.71 17.73 1.60
CA LEU A 17 -0.62 17.54 2.16
C LEU A 17 -0.81 18.31 3.47
N GLN A 18 0.21 18.30 4.34
CA GLN A 18 0.19 19.07 5.58
C GLN A 18 0.05 20.56 5.32
N ALA A 19 0.83 21.11 4.39
CA ALA A 19 0.76 22.53 4.01
C ALA A 19 -0.59 22.91 3.41
N GLY A 20 -1.23 21.97 2.69
CA GLY A 20 -2.57 22.13 2.13
C GLY A 20 -3.72 21.84 3.11
N GLY A 21 -3.43 21.46 4.35
CA GLY A 21 -4.45 21.16 5.37
C GLY A 21 -5.17 19.81 5.20
N SER A 22 -4.63 18.89 4.41
CA SER A 22 -5.19 17.54 4.26
C SER A 22 -4.72 16.61 5.38
N SER A 23 -5.66 15.94 6.04
CA SER A 23 -5.38 14.99 7.13
C SER A 23 -5.31 13.53 6.68
N VAL A 24 -5.45 13.25 5.38
CA VAL A 24 -5.43 11.89 4.83
C VAL A 24 -4.49 11.84 3.64
N ALA A 25 -3.58 10.88 3.65
CA ALA A 25 -2.66 10.59 2.57
C ALA A 25 -2.92 9.18 2.04
N ARG A 26 -3.17 9.10 0.73
CA ARG A 26 -3.39 7.83 0.03
C ARG A 26 -2.42 7.65 -1.11
N PHE A 27 -1.63 6.60 -1.05
CA PHE A 27 -0.61 6.30 -2.05
C PHE A 27 -0.32 4.80 -2.15
N ARG A 28 0.41 4.43 -3.19
CA ARG A 28 0.83 3.06 -3.51
C ARG A 28 2.34 3.02 -3.72
N SER A 29 2.99 1.89 -3.48
CA SER A 29 4.37 1.68 -3.89
C SER A 29 4.51 1.55 -5.41
N LEU A 30 5.72 1.65 -5.97
CA LEU A 30 5.93 1.28 -7.38
C LEU A 30 5.43 -0.15 -7.71
N PRO A 31 5.06 -0.44 -8.97
CA PRO A 31 4.69 -1.78 -9.40
C PRO A 31 5.74 -2.83 -9.01
N GLY A 32 5.30 -3.92 -8.37
CA GLY A 32 6.16 -5.01 -7.95
C GLY A 32 7.14 -4.67 -6.82
N ALA A 33 6.93 -3.59 -6.07
CA ALA A 33 7.82 -3.19 -4.97
C ALA A 33 8.03 -4.30 -3.94
N ALA A 34 7.04 -5.17 -3.71
CA ALA A 34 7.18 -6.31 -2.79
C ALA A 34 8.35 -7.23 -3.17
N GLY A 35 8.65 -7.41 -4.45
CA GLY A 35 9.81 -8.18 -4.92
C GLY A 35 11.11 -7.37 -4.99
N GLN A 36 11.02 -6.03 -5.04
CA GLN A 36 12.19 -5.15 -5.16
C GLN A 36 12.80 -4.79 -3.82
N ILE A 37 11.97 -4.33 -2.87
CA ILE A 37 12.40 -3.87 -1.55
C ILE A 37 11.97 -4.81 -0.42
N GLY A 38 10.95 -5.63 -0.66
CA GLY A 38 10.38 -6.50 0.35
C GLY A 38 9.36 -5.80 1.27
N PRO A 39 8.40 -6.56 1.83
CA PRO A 39 7.36 -6.03 2.72
C PRO A 39 7.91 -5.40 4.01
N LEU A 40 9.00 -5.93 4.57
CA LEU A 40 9.62 -5.39 5.78
C LEU A 40 10.17 -3.98 5.58
N VAL A 41 10.83 -3.70 4.45
CA VAL A 41 11.35 -2.37 4.14
C VAL A 41 10.19 -1.40 3.93
N TRP A 42 9.14 -1.84 3.23
CA TRP A 42 7.91 -1.06 3.08
C TRP A 42 7.29 -0.67 4.42
N LEU A 43 7.13 -1.63 5.35
CA LEU A 43 6.58 -1.35 6.68
C LEU A 43 7.42 -0.34 7.47
N LYS A 44 8.76 -0.42 7.39
CA LYS A 44 9.66 0.56 8.01
C LYS A 44 9.50 1.96 7.43
N ILE A 45 9.31 2.08 6.11
CA ILE A 45 9.01 3.37 5.47
C ILE A 45 7.70 3.93 6.03
N LEU A 46 6.65 3.12 6.11
CA LEU A 46 5.35 3.57 6.65
C LEU A 46 5.43 3.95 8.13
N GLU A 47 6.19 3.22 8.93
CA GLU A 47 6.46 3.55 10.33
C GLU A 47 7.10 4.92 10.46
N GLN A 48 8.18 5.17 9.70
CA GLN A 48 8.89 6.45 9.70
C GLN A 48 7.99 7.61 9.25
N LEU A 49 7.21 7.40 8.17
CA LEU A 49 6.28 8.42 7.66
C LEU A 49 5.18 8.74 8.69
N ARG A 50 4.59 7.73 9.33
CA ARG A 50 3.57 7.94 10.38
C ARG A 50 4.13 8.65 11.60
N ALA A 51 5.37 8.34 11.99
CA ALA A 51 6.03 9.00 13.11
C ALA A 51 6.37 10.47 12.79
N ALA A 52 6.76 10.77 11.56
CA ALA A 52 7.09 12.12 11.11
C ALA A 52 5.84 13.00 10.88
N PHE A 53 4.70 12.40 10.52
CA PHE A 53 3.45 13.10 10.22
C PHE A 53 2.27 12.51 11.00
N PRO A 54 2.27 12.55 12.35
CA PRO A 54 1.26 11.89 13.17
C PRO A 54 -0.17 12.42 12.97
N GLN A 55 -0.30 13.65 12.46
CA GLN A 55 -1.57 14.29 12.12
C GLN A 55 -2.15 13.87 10.76
N ILE A 56 -1.43 13.09 9.96
CA ILE A 56 -1.90 12.59 8.67
C ILE A 56 -2.16 11.09 8.75
N GLU A 57 -3.39 10.69 8.46
CA GLU A 57 -3.76 9.29 8.28
C GLU A 57 -3.14 8.74 7.00
N VAL A 58 -2.29 7.72 7.12
CA VAL A 58 -1.57 7.11 5.99
C VAL A 58 -2.24 5.80 5.55
N ASP A 59 -2.97 5.86 4.44
CA ASP A 59 -3.58 4.73 3.72
C ASP A 59 -2.69 4.33 2.53
N ALA A 60 -1.72 3.45 2.80
CA ALA A 60 -0.63 3.13 1.89
C ALA A 60 -0.66 1.66 1.43
N TRP A 61 -0.60 1.43 0.12
CA TRP A 61 -0.77 0.12 -0.50
C TRP A 61 0.55 -0.43 -1.06
N LEU A 62 0.92 -1.66 -0.66
CA LEU A 62 2.08 -2.37 -1.22
C LEU A 62 1.68 -3.10 -2.50
N ASP A 63 2.40 -2.86 -3.58
CA ASP A 63 2.18 -3.55 -4.85
C ASP A 63 3.00 -4.85 -4.94
N CYS A 64 2.27 -5.96 -5.07
CA CYS A 64 2.82 -7.31 -5.23
C CYS A 64 2.80 -7.81 -6.69
N ALA A 65 2.49 -6.94 -7.65
CA ALA A 65 2.26 -7.31 -9.04
C ALA A 65 1.33 -8.55 -9.15
N GLY A 66 1.65 -9.49 -10.04
CA GLY A 66 0.89 -10.74 -10.21
C GLY A 66 1.37 -11.92 -9.36
N ASP A 67 2.21 -11.70 -8.34
CA ASP A 67 2.83 -12.80 -7.58
C ASP A 67 2.13 -13.02 -6.23
N ALA A 68 1.42 -14.15 -6.11
CA ALA A 68 0.72 -14.54 -4.88
C ALA A 68 1.69 -14.82 -3.72
N GLY A 69 2.91 -15.28 -3.99
CA GLY A 69 3.93 -15.54 -2.97
C GLY A 69 4.32 -14.25 -2.26
N TYR A 70 4.47 -13.14 -2.99
CA TYR A 70 4.73 -11.83 -2.38
C TYR A 70 3.54 -11.31 -1.58
N VAL A 71 2.31 -11.58 -1.99
CA VAL A 71 1.12 -11.22 -1.19
C VAL A 71 1.13 -11.97 0.14
N LEU A 72 1.34 -13.29 0.12
CA LEU A 72 1.39 -14.11 1.32
C LEU A 72 2.54 -13.70 2.25
N ALA A 73 3.72 -13.44 1.69
CA ALA A 73 4.85 -12.91 2.45
C ALA A 73 4.50 -11.57 3.12
N ALA A 74 3.91 -10.64 2.38
CA ALA A 74 3.49 -9.35 2.92
C ALA A 74 2.45 -9.49 4.05
N LEU A 75 1.47 -10.38 3.91
CA LEU A 75 0.47 -10.66 4.95
C LEU A 75 1.10 -11.23 6.22
N ASN A 76 2.09 -12.13 6.08
CA ASN A 76 2.82 -12.71 7.21
C ASN A 76 3.68 -11.68 7.95
N GLU A 77 4.29 -10.74 7.22
CA GLU A 77 5.05 -9.63 7.81
C GLU A 77 4.16 -8.52 8.39
N GLY A 78 2.84 -8.61 8.22
CA GLY A 78 1.87 -7.72 8.85
C GLY A 78 1.38 -6.56 7.98
N CYS A 79 1.66 -6.57 6.66
CA CYS A 79 1.07 -5.60 5.72
C CYS A 79 -0.46 -5.68 5.74
N LYS A 80 -1.13 -4.53 5.84
CA LYS A 80 -2.59 -4.44 5.96
C LYS A 80 -3.31 -3.98 4.68
N ALA A 81 -2.58 -3.44 3.71
CA ALA A 81 -3.10 -2.96 2.45
C ALA A 81 -2.15 -3.35 1.32
N ILE A 82 -2.61 -4.23 0.44
CA ILE A 82 -1.81 -4.84 -0.63
C ILE A 82 -2.60 -4.72 -1.94
N CYS A 83 -1.94 -4.43 -3.04
CA CYS A 83 -2.52 -4.59 -4.37
C CYS A 83 -1.87 -5.70 -5.18
N PHE A 84 -2.72 -6.37 -5.95
CA PHE A 84 -2.40 -7.51 -6.77
C PHE A 84 -2.88 -7.24 -8.19
N SER A 85 -2.16 -7.75 -9.18
CA SER A 85 -2.45 -7.57 -10.61
C SER A 85 -2.60 -8.91 -11.34
N GLY A 86 -2.69 -10.02 -10.60
CA GLY A 86 -2.88 -11.35 -11.17
C GLY A 86 -4.34 -11.69 -11.43
N PRO A 87 -4.64 -12.98 -11.70
CA PRO A 87 -5.99 -13.44 -12.04
C PRO A 87 -7.00 -13.24 -10.91
N GLU A 88 -8.25 -12.92 -11.26
CA GLU A 88 -9.34 -12.67 -10.31
C GLU A 88 -9.62 -13.86 -9.39
N GLU A 89 -9.52 -15.09 -9.90
CA GLU A 89 -9.68 -16.30 -9.08
C GLU A 89 -8.63 -16.38 -7.95
N VAL A 90 -7.40 -15.96 -8.25
CA VAL A 90 -6.32 -15.91 -7.25
C VAL A 90 -6.55 -14.75 -6.30
N LEU A 91 -6.96 -13.59 -6.82
CA LEU A 91 -7.31 -12.42 -6.00
C LEU A 91 -8.37 -12.77 -4.94
N HIS A 92 -9.44 -13.47 -5.32
CA HIS A 92 -10.51 -13.86 -4.38
C HIS A 92 -9.96 -14.72 -3.23
N LYS A 93 -9.13 -15.72 -3.53
CA LYS A 93 -8.49 -16.55 -2.50
C LYS A 93 -7.56 -15.72 -1.60
N LEU A 94 -6.81 -14.79 -2.18
CA LEU A 94 -5.94 -13.89 -1.42
C LEU A 94 -6.73 -12.94 -0.53
N GLN A 95 -7.91 -12.48 -0.95
CA GLN A 95 -8.81 -11.67 -0.13
C GLN A 95 -9.35 -12.43 1.08
N GLU A 96 -9.76 -13.68 0.90
CA GLU A 96 -10.19 -14.56 2.00
C GLU A 96 -9.08 -14.77 3.05
N ILE A 97 -7.84 -14.95 2.59
CA ILE A 97 -6.67 -15.07 3.48
C ILE A 97 -6.37 -13.73 4.16
N ALA A 98 -6.41 -12.63 3.41
CA ALA A 98 -6.15 -11.29 3.94
C ALA A 98 -7.14 -10.92 5.06
N ALA A 99 -8.41 -11.28 4.92
CA ALA A 99 -9.43 -11.07 5.95
C ALA A 99 -9.04 -11.73 7.28
N GLN A 100 -8.44 -12.93 7.25
CA GLN A 100 -7.95 -13.62 8.45
C GLN A 100 -6.77 -12.89 9.11
N HIS A 101 -6.01 -12.11 8.34
CA HIS A 101 -4.92 -11.27 8.83
C HIS A 101 -5.38 -9.84 9.21
N GLY A 102 -6.68 -9.53 9.11
CA GLY A 102 -7.20 -8.16 9.27
C GLY A 102 -6.63 -7.20 8.22
N ALA A 103 -6.33 -7.71 7.03
CA ALA A 103 -5.74 -6.98 5.91
C ALA A 103 -6.69 -6.94 4.71
N ARG A 104 -6.38 -6.09 3.73
CA ARG A 104 -7.11 -5.96 2.47
C ARG A 104 -6.17 -6.21 1.29
N VAL A 105 -6.62 -7.02 0.36
CA VAL A 105 -5.98 -7.21 -0.96
C VAL A 105 -6.97 -6.74 -2.01
N LEU A 106 -6.58 -5.77 -2.84
CA LEU A 106 -7.41 -5.28 -3.94
C LEU A 106 -6.72 -5.48 -5.28
N GLN A 107 -7.51 -5.52 -6.35
CA GLN A 107 -6.92 -5.45 -7.68
C GLN A 107 -6.28 -4.08 -7.87
N ARG A 108 -5.12 -4.05 -8.53
CA ARG A 108 -4.39 -2.81 -8.81
C ARG A 108 -5.25 -1.80 -9.59
N THR A 109 -6.12 -2.28 -10.47
CA THR A 109 -7.06 -1.46 -11.25
C THR A 109 -8.18 -0.87 -10.39
N ASP A 110 -8.62 -1.60 -9.36
CA ASP A 110 -9.72 -1.15 -8.49
C ASP A 110 -9.26 -0.02 -7.56
N LEU A 111 -7.98 -0.03 -7.18
CA LEU A 111 -7.35 1.10 -6.50
C LEU A 111 -7.31 2.37 -7.34
N GLU A 112 -7.49 2.32 -8.65
CA GLU A 112 -7.51 3.53 -9.47
C GLU A 112 -8.92 4.11 -9.57
N THR A 113 -9.93 3.25 -9.57
CA THR A 113 -11.35 3.62 -9.69
C THR A 113 -11.97 4.04 -8.36
N ASP A 114 -11.67 3.35 -7.25
CA ASP A 114 -12.24 3.66 -5.92
C ASP A 114 -11.90 5.07 -5.41
N PHE A 115 -10.83 5.67 -5.93
CA PHE A 115 -10.36 7.00 -5.53
C PHE A 115 -10.56 8.09 -6.57
N SER A 116 -11.21 7.77 -7.70
CA SER A 116 -11.63 8.79 -8.66
C SER A 116 -13.02 9.37 -8.35
N GLY A 117 -13.70 8.85 -7.32
CA GLY A 117 -15.08 9.19 -6.96
C GLY A 117 -15.30 10.13 -5.77
N ARG A 118 -14.31 10.93 -5.34
CA ARG A 118 -14.51 11.96 -4.31
C ARG A 118 -13.74 13.24 -4.62
#